data_AF-A0AA86UDV4-F1
#
_entry.id   AF-A0AA86UDV4-F1
#
_cell.length_a   1.000
_cell.length_b   1.000
_cell.length_c   1.000
_cell.angle_alpha   90.00
_cell.angle_beta   90.00
_cell.angle_gamma   90.00
#
_symmetry.space_group_name_H-M   'P 1'
#
loop_
_entity.id
_entity.type
_entity.pdbx_description
1 polymer ?
#
loop_
_entity_poly.entity_id
_entity_poly.type
_entity_poly.pdbx_seq_one_letter_code
_entity_poly.pdbx_strand_id
1 'polypeptide(L)'
;MSDFIDYDCTKHLNMLKSAHRQITQYEQTQTPTFEAAQAYYNVGKLEECEQVVLELQKNDMVTKAVKRLQQNIEIQKLQISEGKYDFKSMVEEAKENFVVKCQNYVNPNIEIREAGNKRFGYFAKSKIEMGTKLMVEKAFLIADQMQMFKQLLVKVELKDFQISQYQALKGGDISLSFLNLEQKYSKNGFSAFPKLEDEFRKDSPKWKLEVLVLGSCTINHSCLPNAYWYFIGDVQFIIAQRQIEENEQIFLQYVDPLQVTFIKQPDEIRRAFGFECECENCKTMTLQQRQQISKLTLVLENKIKSIEKSSDLANQNDISSIEDISQRVETIIDESHARRSALLHYYTELSYVLHISDNTRKAIDVGIKALESFGIDGVQGRKGQLVMIPNAQHYMHFKVLEVILNILSFCFFVSKEEVENWLKLLEQVFTKVTGGCGDFKYFLKKRLEISGVHQ
;
A
#
# COMPACT_ATOMS: atom_id res chain seq x y z
N MET A 1 -29.52 9.28 1.25
CA MET A 1 -28.69 10.46 1.52
C MET A 1 -27.26 9.97 1.63
N SER A 2 -26.56 9.51 0.59
CA SER A 2 -26.37 9.98 -0.80
C SER A 2 -25.64 11.31 -0.95
N ASP A 3 -24.86 11.70 0.05
CA ASP A 3 -23.76 12.64 -0.15
C ASP A 3 -22.54 11.83 -0.62
N PHE A 4 -22.67 11.28 -1.83
CA PHE A 4 -21.52 10.74 -2.53
C PHE A 4 -20.60 11.91 -2.83
N ILE A 5 -19.30 11.77 -2.53
CA ILE A 5 -18.28 12.60 -3.14
C ILE A 5 -18.33 12.23 -4.62
N ASP A 6 -19.23 12.86 -5.37
CA ASP A 6 -19.02 13.08 -6.79
C ASP A 6 -17.69 13.83 -6.83
N TYR A 7 -16.61 13.11 -7.10
CA TYR A 7 -15.44 13.75 -7.68
C TYR A 7 -15.97 14.36 -8.96
N ASP A 8 -16.38 15.62 -8.86
CA ASP A 8 -17.08 16.31 -9.92
C ASP A 8 -16.11 16.40 -11.08
N CYS A 9 -16.18 15.41 -11.96
CA CYS A 9 -15.38 15.34 -13.17
C CYS A 9 -15.57 16.63 -13.96
N THR A 10 -16.72 17.30 -13.81
CA THR A 10 -17.00 18.63 -14.32
C THR A 10 -16.08 19.69 -13.71
N LYS A 11 -15.87 19.71 -12.38
CA LYS A 11 -14.93 20.64 -11.72
C LYS A 11 -13.49 20.42 -12.16
N HIS A 12 -13.01 19.17 -12.22
CA HIS A 12 -11.65 18.88 -12.70
C HIS A 12 -11.49 19.20 -14.19
N LEU A 13 -12.47 18.85 -15.02
CA LEU A 13 -12.48 19.19 -16.45
C LEU A 13 -12.54 20.70 -16.68
N ASN A 14 -13.32 21.43 -15.88
CA ASN A 14 -13.39 22.89 -15.94
C ASN A 14 -12.06 23.53 -15.53
N MET A 15 -11.39 22.97 -14.52
CA MET A 15 -10.03 23.37 -14.14
C MET A 15 -9.05 23.16 -15.30
N LEU A 16 -9.06 22.00 -15.96
CA LEU A 16 -8.19 21.72 -17.11
C LEU A 16 -8.50 22.63 -18.31
N LYS A 17 -9.78 22.84 -18.64
CA LYS A 17 -10.21 23.77 -19.69
C LYS A 17 -9.84 25.22 -19.38
N SER A 18 -9.85 25.60 -18.10
CA SER A 18 -9.38 26.92 -17.66
C SER A 18 -7.86 27.01 -17.81
N ALA A 19 -7.12 26.01 -17.35
CA ALA A 19 -5.67 25.95 -17.47
C ALA A 19 -5.21 26.01 -18.92
N HIS A 20 -5.85 25.26 -19.82
CA HIS A 20 -5.54 25.29 -21.25
C HIS A 20 -5.74 26.70 -21.85
N ARG A 21 -6.84 27.37 -21.52
CA ARG A 21 -7.08 28.76 -21.96
C ARG A 21 -5.99 29.72 -21.49
N GLN A 22 -5.58 29.62 -20.22
CA GLN A 22 -4.51 30.46 -19.65
C GLN A 22 -3.14 30.18 -20.30
N ILE A 23 -2.83 28.91 -20.55
CA ILE A 23 -1.59 28.49 -21.24
C ILE A 23 -1.58 29.04 -22.67
N THR A 24 -2.64 28.84 -23.45
CA THR A 24 -2.74 29.36 -24.82
C THR A 24 -2.62 30.88 -24.86
N GLN A 25 -3.24 31.59 -23.91
CA GLN A 25 -3.13 33.04 -23.82
C GLN A 25 -1.69 33.49 -23.52
N TYR A 26 -0.99 32.80 -22.64
CA TYR A 26 0.43 33.07 -22.37
C TYR A 26 1.30 32.78 -23.59
N GLU A 27 1.10 31.65 -24.26
CA GLU A 27 1.87 31.30 -25.48
C GLU A 27 1.71 32.34 -26.59
N GLN A 28 0.52 32.96 -26.70
CA GLN A 28 0.25 34.02 -27.67
C GLN A 28 0.80 35.39 -27.27
N THR A 29 0.65 35.77 -26.00
CA THR A 29 0.99 37.14 -25.55
C THR A 29 2.39 37.25 -24.96
N GLN A 30 3.01 36.13 -24.58
CA GLN A 30 4.29 36.05 -23.86
C GLN A 30 4.32 36.95 -22.61
N THR A 31 3.15 37.25 -22.04
CA THR A 31 3.00 38.11 -20.86
C THR A 31 2.87 37.23 -19.62
N PRO A 32 3.88 37.19 -18.73
CA PRO A 32 3.86 36.30 -17.58
C PRO A 32 2.77 36.73 -16.58
N THR A 33 1.87 35.81 -16.25
CA THR A 33 0.84 36.00 -15.23
C THR A 33 0.89 34.87 -14.21
N PHE A 34 0.41 35.15 -12.99
CA PHE A 34 0.30 34.10 -11.98
C PHE A 34 -0.67 33.00 -12.43
N GLU A 35 -1.73 33.35 -13.15
CA GLU A 35 -2.71 32.42 -13.70
C GLU A 35 -2.08 31.47 -14.73
N ALA A 36 -1.17 31.96 -15.58
CA ALA A 36 -0.43 31.14 -16.52
C ALA A 36 0.53 30.17 -15.81
N ALA A 37 1.30 30.67 -14.82
CA ALA A 37 2.17 29.83 -14.01
C ALA A 37 1.36 28.74 -13.26
N GLN A 38 0.25 29.12 -12.63
CA GLN A 38 -0.64 28.21 -11.92
C GLN A 38 -1.30 27.20 -12.87
N ALA A 39 -1.60 27.59 -14.11
CA ALA A 39 -2.14 26.71 -15.14
C ALA A 39 -1.12 25.63 -15.52
N TYR A 40 0.14 26.00 -15.82
CA TYR A 40 1.22 25.06 -16.08
C TYR A 40 1.44 24.09 -14.91
N TYR A 41 1.42 24.61 -13.67
CA TYR A 41 1.50 23.79 -12.46
C TYR A 41 0.34 22.79 -12.36
N ASN A 42 -0.89 23.23 -12.59
CA ASN A 42 -2.08 22.37 -12.47
C ASN A 42 -2.12 21.25 -13.51
N VAL A 43 -1.46 21.47 -14.67
CA VAL A 43 -1.26 20.42 -15.67
C VAL A 43 0.10 19.72 -15.50
N GLY A 44 0.89 19.98 -14.46
CA GLY A 44 2.15 19.25 -14.23
C GLY A 44 3.28 19.52 -15.25
N LYS A 45 3.18 20.60 -16.03
CA LYS A 45 4.25 21.13 -16.89
C LYS A 45 5.20 21.98 -16.06
N LEU A 46 6.03 21.32 -15.26
CA LEU A 46 6.83 21.97 -14.22
C LEU A 46 7.95 22.87 -14.75
N GLU A 47 8.58 22.48 -15.85
CA GLU A 47 9.64 23.27 -16.47
C GLU A 47 9.09 24.59 -17.01
N GLU A 48 7.97 24.53 -17.74
CA GLU A 48 7.28 25.72 -18.23
C GLU A 48 6.73 26.56 -17.07
N CYS A 49 6.18 25.92 -16.03
CA CYS A 49 5.72 26.62 -14.83
C CYS A 49 6.85 27.41 -14.16
N GLU A 50 8.02 26.80 -14.00
CA GLU A 50 9.20 27.44 -13.42
C GLU A 50 9.69 28.61 -14.28
N GLN A 51 9.69 28.48 -15.61
CA GLN A 51 10.02 29.58 -16.51
C GLN A 51 9.10 30.80 -16.30
N VAL A 52 7.78 30.59 -16.26
CA VAL A 52 6.83 31.69 -16.00
C VAL A 52 7.05 32.30 -14.62
N VAL A 53 7.34 31.48 -13.60
CA VAL A 53 7.65 31.97 -12.23
C VAL A 53 8.92 32.83 -12.23
N LEU A 54 9.97 32.43 -12.95
CA LEU A 54 11.20 33.20 -13.08
C LEU A 54 10.97 34.54 -13.82
N GLU A 55 10.10 34.55 -14.83
CA GLU A 55 9.71 35.78 -15.53
C GLU A 55 8.90 36.73 -14.63
N LEU A 56 7.95 36.21 -13.86
CA LEU A 56 7.22 36.98 -12.84
C LEU A 56 8.17 37.59 -11.81
N GLN A 57 9.22 36.85 -11.43
CA GLN A 57 10.23 37.34 -10.49
C GLN A 57 11.10 38.44 -11.08
N LYS A 58 11.50 38.33 -12.34
CA LYS A 58 12.29 39.35 -13.05
C LYS A 58 11.52 40.67 -13.23
N ASN A 59 10.20 40.59 -13.33
CA ASN A 59 9.33 41.76 -13.49
C ASN A 59 8.86 42.36 -12.14
N ASP A 60 9.53 42.05 -11.03
CA ASP A 60 9.19 42.48 -9.67
C ASP A 60 7.75 42.10 -9.19
N MET A 61 7.12 41.12 -9.83
CA MET A 61 5.78 40.62 -9.47
C MET A 61 5.82 39.54 -8.38
N VAL A 62 6.76 39.66 -7.42
CA VAL A 62 7.01 38.63 -6.40
C VAL A 62 6.00 38.72 -5.25
N THR A 63 4.82 38.16 -5.47
CA THR A 63 3.80 38.04 -4.42
C THR A 63 4.05 36.83 -3.50
N LYS A 64 3.37 36.79 -2.36
CA LYS A 64 3.34 35.61 -1.49
C LYS A 64 2.83 34.36 -2.23
N ALA A 65 1.92 34.53 -3.19
CA ALA A 65 1.39 33.44 -4.00
C ALA A 65 2.46 32.86 -4.95
N VAL A 66 3.26 33.72 -5.60
CA VAL A 66 4.38 33.30 -6.46
C VAL A 66 5.44 32.54 -5.66
N LYS A 67 5.83 33.04 -4.47
CA LYS A 67 6.77 32.32 -3.58
C LYS A 67 6.26 30.94 -3.18
N ARG A 68 4.97 30.83 -2.85
CA ARG A 68 4.34 29.55 -2.51
C ARG A 68 4.30 28.60 -3.71
N LEU A 69 4.01 29.11 -4.90
CA LEU A 69 4.02 28.31 -6.11
C LEU A 69 5.42 27.77 -6.41
N GLN A 70 6.46 28.59 -6.26
CA GLN A 70 7.85 28.15 -6.39
C GLN A 70 8.21 27.02 -5.40
N GLN A 71 7.82 27.15 -4.13
CA GLN A 71 8.02 26.09 -3.14
C GLN A 71 7.30 24.80 -3.55
N ASN A 72 6.08 24.90 -4.08
CA ASN A 72 5.32 23.75 -4.55
C ASN A 72 5.99 23.07 -5.76
N ILE A 73 6.58 23.84 -6.68
CA ILE A 73 7.35 23.30 -7.82
C ILE A 73 8.53 22.47 -7.30
N GLU A 74 9.30 22.99 -6.36
CA GLU A 74 10.45 22.28 -5.78
C GLU A 74 10.02 20.99 -5.06
N ILE A 75 8.90 21.02 -4.33
CA ILE A 75 8.32 19.82 -3.73
C ILE A 75 7.97 18.78 -4.81
N GLN A 76 7.32 19.18 -5.89
CA GLN A 76 6.94 18.26 -6.98
C GLN A 76 8.16 17.71 -7.73
N LYS A 77 9.22 18.51 -7.93
CA LYS A 77 10.48 18.01 -8.49
C LYS A 77 11.09 16.93 -7.61
N LEU A 78 11.15 17.15 -6.29
CA LEU A 78 11.63 16.13 -5.32
C LEU A 78 10.76 14.87 -5.30
N GLN A 79 9.45 14.99 -5.54
CA GLN A 79 8.57 13.83 -5.70
C GLN A 79 8.95 13.03 -6.96
N ILE A 80 9.13 13.70 -8.10
CA ILE A 80 9.45 13.06 -9.37
C ILE A 80 10.85 12.44 -9.37
N SER A 81 11.86 13.16 -8.85
CA SER A 81 13.26 12.73 -8.92
C SER A 81 13.65 11.77 -7.80
N GLU A 82 13.17 12.01 -6.57
CA GLU A 82 13.62 11.30 -5.37
C GLU A 82 12.50 10.51 -4.68
N GLY A 83 11.26 10.63 -5.16
CA GLY A 83 10.10 10.00 -4.52
C GLY A 83 9.87 10.52 -3.11
N LYS A 84 10.23 11.78 -2.79
CA LYS A 84 10.05 12.36 -1.46
C LYS A 84 8.66 12.98 -1.30
N TYR A 85 7.88 12.43 -0.36
CA TYR A 85 6.50 12.85 -0.11
C TYR A 85 6.30 13.24 1.35
N ASP A 86 5.55 14.34 1.59
CA ASP A 86 5.10 14.72 2.93
C ASP A 86 3.83 13.94 3.29
N PHE A 87 4.02 12.79 3.93
CA PHE A 87 2.91 11.90 4.30
C PHE A 87 1.91 12.55 5.24
N LYS A 88 2.37 13.42 6.14
CA LYS A 88 1.47 14.07 7.08
C LYS A 88 0.53 14.99 6.32
N SER A 89 1.06 15.82 5.41
CA SER A 89 0.24 16.68 4.55
C SER A 89 -0.68 15.86 3.64
N MET A 90 -0.19 14.77 3.05
CA MET A 90 -1.00 13.90 2.19
C MET A 90 -2.16 13.26 2.96
N VAL A 91 -1.91 12.74 4.17
CA VAL A 91 -2.94 12.13 5.03
C VAL A 91 -3.99 13.15 5.45
N GLU A 92 -3.59 14.38 5.83
CA GLU A 92 -4.57 15.42 6.16
C GLU A 92 -5.37 15.88 4.93
N GLU A 93 -4.74 16.03 3.76
CA GLU A 93 -5.45 16.38 2.51
C GLU A 93 -6.42 15.27 2.09
N ALA A 94 -6.00 14.00 2.20
CA ALA A 94 -6.83 12.84 1.91
C ALA A 94 -8.06 12.76 2.82
N LYS A 95 -7.94 13.12 4.11
CA LYS A 95 -9.09 13.17 5.01
C LYS A 95 -10.12 14.22 4.62
N GLU A 96 -9.68 15.33 4.04
CA GLU A 96 -10.56 16.43 3.63
C GLU A 96 -11.21 16.17 2.28
N ASN A 97 -10.46 15.67 1.29
CA ASN A 97 -10.89 15.65 -0.11
C ASN A 97 -10.74 14.30 -0.82
N PHE A 98 -10.21 13.27 -0.15
CA PHE A 98 -9.76 11.97 -0.71
C PHE A 98 -8.67 12.07 -1.79
N VAL A 99 -8.69 13.11 -2.60
CA VAL A 99 -7.76 13.39 -3.69
C VAL A 99 -6.60 14.22 -3.19
N VAL A 100 -5.39 13.68 -3.31
CA VAL A 100 -4.15 14.27 -2.80
C VAL A 100 -3.35 14.91 -3.93
N LYS A 101 -2.81 16.11 -3.72
CA LYS A 101 -1.99 16.79 -4.74
C LYS A 101 -0.54 16.32 -4.66
N CYS A 102 -0.18 15.37 -5.53
CA CYS A 102 1.20 14.93 -5.67
C CYS A 102 1.52 14.53 -7.12
N GLN A 103 2.80 14.35 -7.40
CA GLN A 103 3.31 13.80 -8.64
C GLN A 103 3.60 12.30 -8.52
N ASN A 104 3.65 11.65 -9.67
CA ASN A 104 4.05 10.25 -9.77
C ASN A 104 5.56 10.10 -9.60
N TYR A 105 5.99 8.93 -9.14
CA TYR A 105 7.38 8.52 -9.03
C TYR A 105 7.53 7.09 -9.53
N VAL A 106 8.58 6.82 -10.29
CA VAL A 106 9.00 5.47 -10.67
C VAL A 106 10.48 5.37 -10.36
N ASN A 107 10.86 4.34 -9.61
CA ASN A 107 12.26 4.15 -9.24
C ASN A 107 13.12 3.94 -10.50
N PRO A 108 14.24 4.66 -10.67
CA PRO A 108 15.08 4.52 -11.87
C PRO A 108 15.70 3.13 -12.02
N ASN A 109 15.78 2.35 -10.93
CA ASN A 109 16.31 0.98 -10.91
C ASN A 109 15.25 -0.08 -11.27
N ILE A 110 14.07 0.32 -11.75
CA ILE A 110 13.08 -0.62 -12.30
C ILE A 110 12.78 -0.30 -13.77
N GLU A 111 12.40 -1.30 -14.53
CA GLU A 111 12.02 -1.18 -15.94
C GLU A 111 10.99 -2.20 -16.34
N ILE A 112 10.24 -1.90 -17.40
CA ILE A 112 9.31 -2.85 -17.99
C ILE A 112 10.04 -3.70 -19.02
N ARG A 113 9.88 -5.02 -18.94
CA ARG A 113 10.35 -5.97 -19.95
C ARG A 113 9.24 -6.96 -20.30
N GLU A 114 9.46 -7.73 -21.36
CA GLU A 114 8.62 -8.90 -21.63
C GLU A 114 8.74 -9.93 -20.51
N ALA A 115 7.61 -10.51 -20.13
CA ALA A 115 7.48 -11.49 -19.04
C ALA A 115 6.87 -12.81 -19.55
N GLY A 116 7.25 -13.23 -20.75
CA GLY A 116 6.73 -14.43 -21.42
C GLY A 116 5.21 -14.42 -21.52
N ASN A 117 4.56 -15.46 -21.00
CA ASN A 117 3.09 -15.61 -21.03
C ASN A 117 2.34 -14.52 -20.24
N LYS A 118 3.04 -13.75 -19.39
CA LYS A 118 2.46 -12.62 -18.64
C LYS A 118 2.52 -11.29 -19.41
N ARG A 119 2.92 -11.33 -20.69
CA ARG A 119 3.15 -10.17 -21.58
C ARG A 119 4.27 -9.27 -21.07
N PHE A 120 3.99 -8.39 -20.11
CA PHE A 120 4.94 -7.44 -19.56
C PHE A 120 5.00 -7.54 -18.04
N GLY A 121 6.13 -7.14 -17.47
CA GLY A 121 6.31 -7.01 -16.03
C GLY A 121 7.40 -5.98 -15.72
N TYR A 122 7.40 -5.46 -14.50
CA TYR A 122 8.52 -4.67 -14.00
C TYR A 122 9.64 -5.59 -13.51
N PHE A 123 10.88 -5.23 -13.78
CA PHE A 123 12.08 -5.94 -13.37
C PHE A 123 13.06 -4.96 -12.74
N ALA A 124 13.85 -5.45 -11.77
CA ALA A 124 14.93 -4.68 -11.19
C ALA A 124 16.15 -4.63 -12.13
N LYS A 125 16.68 -3.43 -12.37
CA LYS A 125 17.92 -3.18 -13.13
C LYS A 125 19.19 -3.44 -12.32
N SER A 126 19.05 -3.40 -11.00
CA SER A 126 20.11 -3.63 -10.02
C SER A 126 19.46 -4.19 -8.77
N LYS A 127 20.28 -4.65 -7.83
CA LYS A 127 19.80 -5.02 -6.49
C LYS A 127 19.03 -3.86 -5.83
N ILE A 128 17.87 -4.15 -5.24
CA ILE A 128 17.02 -3.19 -4.52
C ILE A 128 16.84 -3.65 -3.08
N GLU A 129 17.05 -2.73 -2.14
CA GLU A 129 16.93 -3.01 -0.71
C GLU A 129 15.47 -3.07 -0.24
N MET A 130 15.24 -3.85 0.81
CA MET A 130 13.96 -3.87 1.53
C MET A 130 13.58 -2.47 2.04
N GLY A 131 12.31 -2.11 1.87
CA GLY A 131 11.76 -0.80 2.20
C GLY A 131 12.05 0.27 1.15
N THR A 132 12.60 -0.07 -0.02
CA THR A 132 12.75 0.89 -1.11
C THR A 132 11.40 1.18 -1.76
N LYS A 133 11.08 2.46 -1.99
CA LYS A 133 9.96 2.85 -2.85
C LYS A 133 10.26 2.48 -4.30
N LEU A 134 9.37 1.69 -4.88
CA LEU A 134 9.45 1.26 -6.27
C LEU A 134 8.63 2.18 -7.17
N MET A 135 7.46 2.59 -6.70
CA MET A 135 6.53 3.44 -7.46
C MET A 135 5.62 4.21 -6.52
N VAL A 136 5.26 5.43 -6.90
CA VAL A 136 4.15 6.18 -6.32
C VAL A 136 3.29 6.67 -7.48
N GLU A 137 2.02 6.31 -7.48
CA GLU A 137 1.14 6.58 -8.61
C GLU A 137 -0.19 7.16 -8.14
N LYS A 138 -0.51 8.35 -8.62
CA LYS A 138 -1.82 8.97 -8.46
C LYS A 138 -2.85 8.26 -9.33
N ALA A 139 -4.04 8.05 -8.78
CA ALA A 139 -5.18 7.48 -9.47
C ALA A 139 -5.43 8.15 -10.83
N PHE A 140 -5.48 7.33 -11.88
CA PHE A 140 -5.98 7.74 -13.18
C PHE A 140 -7.50 7.95 -13.13
N LEU A 141 -8.24 7.09 -12.42
CA LEU A 141 -9.69 7.19 -12.26
C LEU A 141 -10.11 6.77 -10.84
N ILE A 142 -11.11 7.46 -10.31
CA ILE A 142 -11.77 7.15 -9.04
C ILE A 142 -13.26 7.13 -9.35
N ALA A 143 -13.95 6.01 -9.16
CA ALA A 143 -15.40 6.01 -9.21
C ALA A 143 -16.02 4.85 -8.41
N ASP A 144 -17.34 4.90 -8.24
CA ASP A 144 -18.14 3.78 -7.73
C ASP A 144 -18.27 2.69 -8.82
N GLN A 145 -18.39 1.42 -8.43
CA GLN A 145 -18.38 0.23 -9.29
C GLN A 145 -19.36 0.34 -10.48
N MET A 146 -20.48 1.04 -10.31
CA MET A 146 -21.51 1.22 -11.36
C MET A 146 -21.23 2.36 -12.35
N GLN A 147 -20.35 3.32 -12.05
CA GLN A 147 -20.10 4.51 -12.89
C GLN A 147 -18.74 4.53 -13.60
N MET A 148 -17.78 3.68 -13.20
CA MET A 148 -16.41 3.70 -13.76
C MET A 148 -16.36 3.52 -15.28
N PHE A 149 -17.14 2.59 -15.85
CA PHE A 149 -17.16 2.36 -17.30
C PHE A 149 -17.58 3.60 -18.10
N LYS A 150 -18.55 4.38 -17.60
CA LYS A 150 -18.99 5.63 -18.24
C LYS A 150 -17.92 6.73 -18.15
N GLN A 151 -17.21 6.81 -17.03
CA GLN A 151 -16.15 7.80 -16.83
C GLN A 151 -14.85 7.43 -17.57
N LEU A 152 -14.55 6.13 -17.73
CA LEU A 152 -13.42 5.62 -18.51
C LEU A 152 -13.57 6.00 -19.99
N LEU A 153 -14.77 5.87 -20.55
CA LEU A 153 -15.10 6.33 -21.92
C LEU A 153 -14.79 7.82 -22.10
N VAL A 154 -15.24 8.67 -21.16
CA VAL A 154 -14.99 10.12 -21.20
C VAL A 154 -13.50 10.46 -21.08
N LYS A 155 -12.75 9.82 -20.18
CA LYS A 155 -11.30 10.10 -20.03
C LYS A 155 -10.45 9.56 -21.20
N VAL A 156 -10.86 8.45 -21.82
CA VAL A 156 -10.17 7.90 -23.01
C VAL A 156 -10.48 8.71 -24.26
N GLU A 157 -11.65 9.34 -24.37
CA GLU A 157 -11.98 10.29 -25.44
C GLU A 157 -11.23 11.63 -25.31
N LEU A 158 -10.84 12.02 -24.08
CA LEU A 158 -10.15 13.28 -23.79
C LEU A 158 -8.61 13.23 -23.94
N LYS A 159 -8.04 12.35 -24.79
CA LYS A 159 -6.59 12.35 -25.10
C LYS A 159 -6.16 13.78 -25.48
N ASP A 160 -5.25 14.41 -24.74
CA ASP A 160 -3.81 14.33 -25.06
C ASP A 160 -2.86 14.43 -23.85
N PHE A 161 -3.35 14.63 -22.62
CA PHE A 161 -2.46 15.17 -21.58
C PHE A 161 -1.72 14.12 -20.73
N GLN A 162 -2.30 12.95 -20.42
CA GLN A 162 -1.64 11.94 -19.58
C GLN A 162 -0.96 10.80 -20.35
N ILE A 163 -1.23 10.65 -21.66
CA ILE A 163 -0.64 9.56 -22.45
C ILE A 163 0.83 9.85 -22.81
N SER A 164 1.23 11.12 -22.92
CA SER A 164 2.60 11.52 -23.25
C SER A 164 3.61 11.19 -22.14
N GLN A 165 3.25 11.39 -20.86
CA GLN A 165 4.07 10.90 -19.73
C GLN A 165 4.17 9.36 -19.71
N TYR A 166 3.11 8.67 -20.16
CA TYR A 166 3.09 7.21 -20.31
C TYR A 166 3.87 6.69 -21.53
N GLN A 167 4.00 7.50 -22.58
CA GLN A 167 4.86 7.21 -23.73
C GLN A 167 6.34 7.43 -23.38
N ALA A 168 6.66 8.44 -22.56
CA ALA A 168 8.03 8.66 -22.07
C ALA A 168 8.51 7.55 -21.12
N LEU A 169 7.61 6.96 -20.32
CA LEU A 169 7.89 5.78 -19.48
C LEU A 169 8.05 4.46 -20.27
N LYS A 170 7.71 4.46 -21.56
CA LYS A 170 7.69 3.26 -22.41
C LYS A 170 8.62 3.45 -23.59
N GLY A 171 9.82 2.86 -23.52
CA GLY A 171 10.69 2.67 -24.69
C GLY A 171 10.11 1.71 -25.73
N GLY A 172 8.85 1.89 -26.14
CA GLY A 172 8.14 1.00 -27.07
C GLY A 172 6.69 1.42 -27.31
N ASP A 173 6.29 1.33 -28.59
CA ASP A 173 5.01 1.77 -29.14
C ASP A 173 3.87 0.79 -28.76
N ILE A 174 3.43 0.81 -27.51
CA ILE A 174 2.25 0.04 -27.06
C ILE A 174 1.02 0.92 -27.22
N SER A 175 0.28 0.72 -28.32
CA SER A 175 -1.03 1.35 -28.49
C SER A 175 -1.99 0.91 -27.37
N LEU A 176 -2.33 1.84 -26.48
CA LEU A 176 -3.40 1.67 -25.51
C LEU A 176 -4.72 1.83 -26.27
N SER A 177 -5.18 0.75 -26.91
CA SER A 177 -6.55 0.65 -27.40
C SER A 177 -7.50 0.57 -26.19
N PHE A 178 -8.72 1.08 -26.34
CA PHE A 178 -9.76 1.04 -25.31
C PHE A 178 -10.00 -0.39 -24.79
N LEU A 179 -9.99 -1.39 -25.68
CA LEU A 179 -10.08 -2.81 -25.32
C LEU A 179 -8.96 -3.29 -24.37
N ASN A 180 -7.73 -2.78 -24.52
CA ASN A 180 -6.61 -3.13 -23.63
C ASN A 180 -6.79 -2.51 -22.24
N LEU A 181 -7.40 -1.32 -22.14
CA LEU A 181 -7.73 -0.69 -20.86
C LEU A 181 -8.93 -1.38 -20.19
N GLU A 182 -9.93 -1.79 -20.95
CA GLU A 182 -11.09 -2.56 -20.46
C GLU A 182 -10.69 -3.94 -19.90
N GLN A 183 -9.83 -4.67 -20.62
CA GLN A 183 -9.27 -5.94 -20.13
C GLN A 183 -8.36 -5.75 -18.92
N LYS A 184 -7.55 -4.68 -18.89
CA LYS A 184 -6.74 -4.35 -17.71
C LYS A 184 -7.61 -3.91 -16.53
N TYR A 185 -8.70 -3.19 -16.74
CA TYR A 185 -9.56 -2.72 -15.65
C TYR A 185 -10.42 -3.85 -15.08
N SER A 186 -11.08 -4.63 -15.95
CA SER A 186 -11.89 -5.78 -15.52
C SER A 186 -11.10 -6.83 -14.74
N LYS A 187 -9.78 -6.86 -14.91
CA LYS A 187 -8.88 -7.80 -14.24
C LYS A 187 -7.98 -7.17 -13.18
N ASN A 188 -7.52 -5.93 -13.33
CA ASN A 188 -6.51 -5.30 -12.46
C ASN A 188 -7.03 -4.01 -11.79
N GLY A 189 -8.35 -3.77 -11.78
CA GLY A 189 -8.96 -2.72 -10.97
C GLY A 189 -8.64 -2.97 -9.50
N PHE A 190 -7.90 -2.05 -8.87
CA PHE A 190 -7.62 -2.15 -7.45
C PHE A 190 -8.87 -1.68 -6.69
N SER A 191 -9.47 -2.58 -5.93
CA SER A 191 -10.31 -2.16 -4.81
C SER A 191 -9.39 -1.39 -3.87
N ALA A 192 -9.74 -0.17 -3.45
CA ALA A 192 -8.87 0.64 -2.59
C ALA A 192 -8.74 0.01 -1.18
N PHE A 193 -7.91 -1.04 -1.03
CA PHE A 193 -7.57 -1.72 0.24
C PHE A 193 -6.17 -2.34 0.15
N PRO A 194 -5.20 -2.06 1.05
CA PRO A 194 -5.34 -1.37 2.33
C PRO A 194 -5.05 0.13 2.21
N LYS A 195 -5.97 0.96 2.72
CA LYS A 195 -5.71 2.39 2.92
C LYS A 195 -4.97 2.54 4.23
N LEU A 196 -3.87 3.30 4.23
CA LEU A 196 -3.18 3.69 5.46
C LEU A 196 -4.17 4.37 6.45
N GLU A 197 -5.16 5.08 5.92
CA GLU A 197 -6.23 5.75 6.67
C GLU A 197 -7.18 4.80 7.42
N ASP A 198 -7.42 3.60 6.92
CA ASP A 198 -8.32 2.64 7.56
C ASP A 198 -7.68 2.05 8.83
N GLU A 199 -6.35 2.02 8.91
CA GLU A 199 -5.62 1.73 10.15
C GLU A 199 -5.69 2.86 11.18
N PHE A 200 -6.18 4.05 10.78
CA PHE A 200 -6.30 5.24 11.62
C PHE A 200 -7.75 5.60 12.02
N ARG A 201 -8.75 4.78 11.70
CA ARG A 201 -10.17 5.09 12.01
C ARG A 201 -10.97 3.87 12.47
N LYS A 202 -11.66 3.99 13.62
CA LYS A 202 -12.76 3.07 14.01
C LYS A 202 -14.02 3.25 13.15
N ASP A 203 -14.22 4.45 12.61
CA ASP A 203 -15.43 4.87 11.88
C ASP A 203 -15.15 5.29 10.43
N SER A 204 -14.16 4.68 9.76
CA SER A 204 -13.88 4.99 8.36
C SER A 204 -15.16 4.79 7.53
N PRO A 205 -15.64 5.81 6.80
CA PRO A 205 -16.71 5.59 5.85
C PRO A 205 -16.25 4.49 4.89
N LYS A 206 -17.04 3.43 4.73
CA LYS A 206 -16.77 2.38 3.74
C LYS A 206 -16.99 2.98 2.34
N TRP A 207 -16.05 3.80 1.90
CA TRP A 207 -16.02 4.31 0.54
C TRP A 207 -15.83 3.11 -0.37
N LYS A 208 -16.91 2.64 -1.02
CA LYS A 208 -16.84 1.67 -2.14
C LYS A 208 -16.36 2.40 -3.40
N LEU A 209 -15.16 2.97 -3.33
CA LEU A 209 -14.51 3.61 -4.46
C LEU A 209 -13.47 2.64 -5.01
N GLU A 210 -13.54 2.40 -6.31
CA GLU A 210 -12.52 1.69 -7.06
C GLU A 210 -11.54 2.73 -7.64
N VAL A 211 -10.25 2.39 -7.57
CA VAL A 211 -9.17 3.24 -8.04
C VAL A 211 -8.45 2.53 -9.18
N LEU A 212 -8.34 3.21 -10.32
CA LEU A 212 -7.55 2.75 -11.44
C LEU A 212 -6.21 3.49 -11.47
N VAL A 213 -5.13 2.73 -11.46
CA VAL A 213 -3.74 3.15 -11.57
C VAL A 213 -3.13 2.36 -12.73
N LEU A 214 -2.52 3.02 -13.71
CA LEU A 214 -2.16 2.40 -14.98
C LEU A 214 -0.76 1.76 -14.96
N GLY A 215 0.17 2.34 -14.22
CA GLY A 215 1.54 1.85 -14.08
C GLY A 215 1.57 0.52 -13.32
N SER A 216 1.04 0.51 -12.11
CA SER A 216 1.01 -0.69 -11.27
C SER A 216 0.18 -1.85 -11.85
N CYS A 217 -0.80 -1.59 -12.72
CA CYS A 217 -1.53 -2.62 -13.48
C CYS A 217 -0.64 -3.47 -14.40
N THR A 218 0.64 -3.12 -14.59
CA THR A 218 1.62 -3.95 -15.33
C THR A 218 2.48 -4.83 -14.41
N ILE A 219 2.37 -4.68 -13.09
CA ILE A 219 3.06 -5.54 -12.14
C ILE A 219 2.28 -6.83 -11.97
N ASN A 220 2.92 -7.97 -12.20
CA ASN A 220 2.28 -9.27 -12.19
C ASN A 220 2.00 -9.77 -10.76
N HIS A 221 1.17 -10.81 -10.68
CA HIS A 221 0.88 -11.48 -9.43
C HIS A 221 1.95 -12.52 -9.04
N SER A 222 2.23 -12.58 -7.73
CA SER A 222 2.75 -13.75 -7.02
C SER A 222 2.03 -13.86 -5.68
N CYS A 223 1.70 -15.07 -5.22
CA CYS A 223 1.23 -15.29 -3.85
C CYS A 223 2.35 -15.08 -2.82
N LEU A 224 3.61 -15.09 -3.27
CA LEU A 224 4.80 -14.70 -2.53
C LEU A 224 5.41 -13.47 -3.20
N PRO A 225 4.77 -12.30 -3.06
CA PRO A 225 5.24 -11.09 -3.70
C PRO A 225 6.57 -10.62 -3.08
N ASN A 226 7.27 -9.77 -3.82
CA ASN A 226 8.46 -9.06 -3.34
C ASN A 226 8.22 -7.55 -3.18
N ALA A 227 7.01 -7.10 -3.50
CA ALA A 227 6.52 -5.76 -3.28
C ALA A 227 5.07 -5.78 -2.79
N TYR A 228 4.70 -4.76 -2.04
CA TYR A 228 3.32 -4.53 -1.60
C TYR A 228 2.96 -3.08 -1.84
N TRP A 229 1.70 -2.78 -1.62
CA TRP A 229 1.16 -1.49 -1.87
C TRP A 229 0.18 -1.07 -0.79
N TYR A 230 -0.01 0.24 -0.68
CA TYR A 230 -1.03 0.87 0.15
C TYR A 230 -1.44 2.20 -0.48
N PHE A 231 -2.57 2.73 -0.03
CA PHE A 231 -3.05 4.03 -0.48
C PHE A 231 -2.98 5.09 0.62
N ILE A 232 -2.69 6.33 0.21
CA ILE A 232 -3.07 7.55 0.92
C ILE A 232 -3.99 8.32 -0.01
N GLY A 233 -5.26 8.44 0.36
CA GLY A 233 -6.31 8.96 -0.51
C GLY A 233 -6.37 8.20 -1.84
N ASP A 234 -6.12 8.93 -2.93
CA ASP A 234 -6.07 8.41 -4.29
C ASP A 234 -4.65 8.11 -4.81
N VAL A 235 -3.66 8.03 -3.93
CA VAL A 235 -2.25 7.82 -4.31
C VAL A 235 -1.78 6.46 -3.83
N GLN A 236 -1.38 5.61 -4.77
CA GLN A 236 -0.82 4.29 -4.49
C GLN A 236 0.69 4.40 -4.25
N PHE A 237 1.16 3.80 -3.18
CA PHE A 237 2.58 3.58 -2.92
C PHE A 237 2.89 2.10 -3.14
N ILE A 238 4.02 1.80 -3.78
CA ILE A 238 4.54 0.45 -3.96
C ILE A 238 5.94 0.38 -3.38
N ILE A 239 6.13 -0.51 -2.40
CA ILE A 239 7.37 -0.62 -1.62
C ILE A 239 7.90 -2.06 -1.72
N ALA A 240 9.22 -2.21 -1.78
CA ALA A 240 9.89 -3.51 -1.72
C ALA A 240 9.71 -4.15 -0.33
N GLN A 241 9.13 -5.34 -0.26
CA GLN A 241 8.91 -6.11 0.99
C GLN A 241 10.16 -6.82 1.49
N ARG A 242 11.08 -7.07 0.57
CA ARG A 242 12.33 -7.78 0.79
C ARG A 242 13.36 -7.25 -0.19
N GLN A 243 14.58 -7.76 -0.05
CA GLN A 243 15.59 -7.55 -1.08
C GLN A 243 15.11 -8.13 -2.42
N ILE A 244 15.27 -7.36 -3.49
CA ILE A 244 14.96 -7.76 -4.87
C ILE A 244 16.28 -7.82 -5.62
N GLU A 245 16.62 -8.97 -6.20
CA GLU A 245 17.88 -9.15 -6.92
C GLU A 245 17.83 -8.50 -8.30
N GLU A 246 19.01 -8.22 -8.87
CA GLU A 246 19.10 -7.77 -10.25
C GLU A 246 18.41 -8.76 -11.20
N ASN A 247 17.65 -8.23 -12.17
CA ASN A 247 16.85 -9.00 -13.11
C ASN A 247 15.68 -9.79 -12.49
N GLU A 248 15.43 -9.66 -11.20
CA GLU A 248 14.23 -10.22 -10.59
C GLU A 248 12.99 -9.42 -11.00
N GLN A 249 11.91 -10.12 -11.34
CA GLN A 249 10.63 -9.48 -11.63
C GLN A 249 9.96 -9.02 -10.34
N ILE A 250 9.36 -7.85 -10.38
CA ILE A 250 8.56 -7.29 -9.29
C ILE A 250 7.17 -7.90 -9.35
N PHE A 251 6.66 -8.35 -8.20
CA PHE A 251 5.35 -8.96 -8.06
C PHE A 251 4.57 -8.31 -6.92
N LEU A 252 3.28 -8.09 -7.17
CA LEU A 252 2.31 -7.71 -6.14
C LEU A 252 1.39 -8.89 -5.81
N GLN A 253 0.76 -8.84 -4.65
CA GLN A 253 -0.40 -9.69 -4.38
C GLN A 253 -1.66 -9.01 -4.90
N TYR A 254 -2.45 -9.75 -5.68
CA TYR A 254 -3.74 -9.27 -6.19
C TYR A 254 -4.89 -9.62 -5.25
N VAL A 255 -4.70 -10.65 -4.43
CA VAL A 255 -5.64 -11.13 -3.42
C VAL A 255 -5.04 -10.88 -2.04
N ASP A 256 -5.87 -10.57 -1.07
CA ASP A 256 -5.44 -10.30 0.29
C ASP A 256 -4.71 -11.52 0.88
N PRO A 257 -3.44 -11.40 1.33
CA PRO A 257 -2.71 -12.48 2.01
C PRO A 257 -3.41 -12.99 3.27
N LEU A 258 -4.21 -12.15 3.92
CA LEU A 258 -4.85 -12.42 5.20
C LEU A 258 -6.30 -12.86 5.05
N GLN A 259 -6.84 -12.88 3.84
CA GLN A 259 -8.07 -13.62 3.65
C GLN A 259 -7.80 -15.09 3.93
N VAL A 260 -8.49 -15.57 4.96
CA VAL A 260 -8.53 -16.92 5.55
C VAL A 260 -8.59 -18.07 4.55
N THR A 261 -8.83 -17.78 3.28
CA THR A 261 -8.81 -18.72 2.17
C THR A 261 -7.50 -18.72 1.38
N PHE A 262 -6.37 -19.04 2.04
CA PHE A 262 -5.15 -19.56 1.37
C PHE A 262 -5.45 -20.66 0.34
N ILE A 263 -6.57 -21.36 0.51
CA ILE A 263 -7.11 -22.43 -0.33
C ILE A 263 -7.69 -21.94 -1.63
N LYS A 264 -8.36 -20.79 -1.60
CA LYS A 264 -9.06 -20.27 -2.76
C LYS A 264 -8.16 -19.38 -3.59
N GLN A 265 -6.99 -18.95 -3.11
CA GLN A 265 -6.12 -18.04 -3.87
C GLN A 265 -5.86 -18.52 -5.31
N PRO A 266 -5.46 -19.78 -5.60
CA PRO A 266 -5.27 -20.21 -6.99
C PRO A 266 -6.57 -20.20 -7.80
N ASP A 267 -7.68 -20.66 -7.21
CA ASP A 267 -8.98 -20.72 -7.88
C ASP A 267 -9.62 -19.34 -8.06
N GLU A 268 -9.37 -18.40 -7.14
CA GLU A 268 -9.79 -17.00 -7.19
C GLU A 268 -8.96 -16.24 -8.22
N ILE A 269 -7.65 -16.45 -8.24
CA ILE A 269 -6.78 -15.88 -9.27
C ILE A 269 -7.21 -16.38 -10.65
N ARG A 270 -7.45 -17.68 -10.80
CA ARG A 270 -7.94 -18.26 -12.06
C ARG A 270 -9.32 -17.72 -12.44
N ARG A 271 -10.28 -17.67 -11.51
CA ARG A 271 -11.64 -17.18 -11.79
C ARG A 271 -11.71 -15.68 -12.07
N ALA A 272 -10.97 -14.87 -11.32
CA ALA A 272 -11.04 -13.41 -11.42
C ALA A 272 -10.13 -12.84 -12.52
N PHE A 273 -8.95 -13.44 -12.75
CA PHE A 273 -7.94 -12.88 -13.67
C PHE A 273 -7.73 -13.75 -14.92
N GLY A 274 -8.15 -15.02 -14.89
CA GLY A 274 -8.08 -15.92 -16.05
C GLY A 274 -6.69 -16.48 -16.34
N PHE A 275 -5.82 -16.58 -15.33
CA PHE A 275 -4.50 -17.25 -15.43
C PHE A 275 -4.25 -18.15 -14.22
N GLU A 276 -3.33 -19.11 -14.35
CA GLU A 276 -2.89 -19.96 -13.24
C GLU A 276 -1.60 -19.43 -12.62
N CYS A 277 -1.57 -19.28 -11.30
CA CYS A 277 -0.38 -18.80 -10.61
C CYS A 277 0.67 -19.92 -10.48
N GLU A 278 1.87 -19.66 -10.99
CA GLU A 278 2.99 -20.61 -10.98
C GLU A 278 4.07 -20.25 -9.94
N CYS A 279 3.73 -19.46 -8.92
CA CYS A 279 4.68 -19.14 -7.85
C CYS A 279 5.02 -20.37 -7.00
N GLU A 280 6.12 -20.30 -6.25
CA GLU A 280 6.61 -21.41 -5.43
C GLU A 280 5.54 -21.90 -4.43
N ASN A 281 4.76 -20.98 -3.84
CA ASN A 281 3.66 -21.33 -2.94
C ASN A 281 2.57 -22.17 -3.63
N CYS A 282 2.19 -21.82 -4.86
CA CYS A 282 1.17 -22.55 -5.59
C CYS A 282 1.66 -23.93 -6.03
N LYS A 283 2.93 -24.04 -6.41
CA LYS A 283 3.59 -25.27 -6.87
C LYS A 283 3.78 -26.30 -5.75
N THR A 284 4.19 -25.84 -4.57
CA THR A 284 4.61 -26.73 -3.48
C THR A 284 3.47 -27.19 -2.59
N MET A 285 2.26 -26.61 -2.68
CA MET A 285 1.15 -26.99 -1.79
C MET A 285 0.23 -27.96 -2.49
N THR A 286 -0.09 -29.06 -1.82
CA THR A 286 -1.11 -30.00 -2.33
C THR A 286 -2.52 -29.46 -2.07
N LEU A 287 -3.49 -29.94 -2.85
CA LEU A 287 -4.91 -29.65 -2.61
C LEU A 287 -5.36 -30.12 -1.20
N GLN A 288 -4.81 -31.24 -0.73
CA GLN A 288 -5.13 -31.79 0.59
C GLN A 288 -4.64 -30.88 1.72
N GLN A 289 -3.38 -30.43 1.67
CA GLN A 289 -2.83 -29.48 2.65
C GLN A 289 -3.65 -28.19 2.68
N ARG A 290 -4.01 -27.65 1.50
CA ARG A 290 -4.94 -26.50 1.40
C ARG A 290 -6.23 -26.78 2.16
N GLN A 291 -6.95 -27.84 1.81
CA GLN A 291 -8.23 -28.18 2.44
C GLN A 291 -8.13 -28.38 3.96
N GLN A 292 -7.03 -28.95 4.46
CA GLN A 292 -6.79 -29.11 5.89
C GLN A 292 -6.63 -27.76 6.60
N ILE A 293 -5.77 -26.88 6.07
CA ILE A 293 -5.61 -25.52 6.59
C ILE A 293 -6.98 -24.80 6.60
N SER A 294 -7.80 -24.96 5.56
CA SER A 294 -9.13 -24.30 5.48
C SER A 294 -10.02 -24.66 6.64
N LYS A 295 -10.06 -25.95 6.96
CA LYS A 295 -10.90 -26.49 8.02
C LYS A 295 -10.42 -25.95 9.36
N LEU A 296 -9.11 -25.92 9.57
CA LEU A 296 -8.48 -25.39 10.77
C LEU A 296 -8.76 -23.89 10.95
N THR A 297 -8.65 -23.08 9.90
CA THR A 297 -8.95 -21.65 10.00
C THR A 297 -10.43 -21.39 10.29
N LEU A 298 -11.34 -22.13 9.65
CA LEU A 298 -12.77 -21.98 9.93
C LEU A 298 -13.11 -22.34 11.39
N VAL A 299 -12.46 -23.37 11.94
CA VAL A 299 -12.61 -23.75 13.35
C VAL A 299 -12.06 -22.65 14.26
N LEU A 300 -10.88 -22.09 13.94
CA LEU A 300 -10.30 -20.97 14.69
C LEU A 300 -11.26 -19.78 14.70
N GLU A 301 -11.70 -19.30 13.54
CA GLU A 301 -12.58 -18.12 13.44
C GLU A 301 -13.88 -18.30 14.22
N ASN A 302 -14.51 -19.48 14.14
CA ASN A 302 -15.72 -19.75 14.89
C ASN A 302 -15.49 -19.74 16.39
N LYS A 303 -14.33 -20.23 16.84
CA LYS A 303 -13.94 -20.21 18.25
C LYS A 303 -13.65 -18.78 18.72
N ILE A 304 -12.89 -17.98 17.96
CA ILE A 304 -12.65 -16.56 18.28
C ILE A 304 -13.98 -15.80 18.39
N LYS A 305 -14.86 -15.93 17.39
CA LYS A 305 -16.21 -15.33 17.43
C LYS A 305 -17.05 -15.76 18.63
N SER A 306 -16.83 -16.97 19.15
CA SER A 306 -17.54 -17.44 20.35
C SER A 306 -17.00 -16.80 21.62
N ILE A 307 -15.67 -16.65 21.72
CA ILE A 307 -14.97 -16.00 22.85
C ILE A 307 -15.33 -14.50 22.90
N GLU A 308 -15.31 -13.81 21.77
CA GLU A 308 -15.68 -12.40 21.69
C GLU A 308 -17.13 -12.14 22.14
N LYS A 309 -18.02 -13.13 22.00
CA LYS A 309 -19.42 -13.04 22.41
C LYS A 309 -19.67 -13.42 23.87
N SER A 310 -18.79 -14.23 24.49
CA SER A 310 -19.09 -14.81 25.80
C SER A 310 -19.02 -13.81 26.96
N SER A 311 -18.48 -12.59 26.77
CA SER A 311 -18.17 -11.60 27.82
C SER A 311 -17.25 -12.07 28.95
N ASP A 312 -17.11 -13.38 29.15
CA ASP A 312 -16.18 -14.06 30.03
C ASP A 312 -14.78 -14.15 29.40
N LEU A 313 -13.76 -14.18 30.25
CA LEU A 313 -12.37 -14.46 29.86
C LEU A 313 -12.28 -15.85 29.22
N ALA A 314 -11.42 -16.01 28.21
CA ALA A 314 -11.24 -17.32 27.59
C ALA A 314 -10.66 -18.31 28.60
N ASN A 315 -11.24 -19.51 28.66
CA ASN A 315 -10.80 -20.55 29.61
C ASN A 315 -9.59 -21.35 29.06
N GLN A 316 -9.02 -22.20 29.90
CA GLN A 316 -7.86 -23.02 29.54
C GLN A 316 -8.11 -23.97 28.35
N ASN A 317 -9.35 -24.45 28.16
CA ASN A 317 -9.70 -25.31 27.03
C ASN A 317 -9.75 -24.51 25.72
N ASP A 318 -10.14 -23.24 25.78
CA ASP A 318 -10.11 -22.33 24.63
C ASP A 318 -8.68 -22.07 24.17
N ILE A 319 -7.81 -21.71 25.12
CA ILE A 319 -6.38 -21.51 24.85
C ILE A 319 -5.76 -22.79 24.26
N SER A 320 -5.92 -23.94 24.92
CA SER A 320 -5.33 -25.21 24.47
C SER A 320 -5.82 -25.62 23.08
N SER A 321 -7.09 -25.37 22.76
CA SER A 321 -7.64 -25.66 21.44
C SER A 321 -7.05 -24.76 20.36
N ILE A 322 -6.84 -23.47 20.63
CA ILE A 322 -6.24 -22.54 19.67
C ILE A 322 -4.75 -22.85 19.47
N GLU A 323 -4.07 -23.26 20.54
CA GLU A 323 -2.68 -23.76 20.48
C GLU A 323 -2.57 -25.01 19.61
N ASP A 324 -3.46 -25.99 19.75
CA ASP A 324 -3.50 -27.19 18.89
C ASP A 324 -3.70 -26.80 17.42
N ILE A 325 -4.65 -25.92 17.14
CA ILE A 325 -4.91 -25.45 15.76
C ILE A 325 -3.65 -24.79 15.18
N SER A 326 -3.03 -23.90 15.94
CA SER A 326 -1.82 -23.18 15.51
C SER A 326 -0.67 -24.16 15.22
N GLN A 327 -0.45 -25.14 16.09
CA GLN A 327 0.60 -26.15 15.93
C GLN A 327 0.37 -27.07 14.73
N ARG A 328 -0.89 -27.46 14.48
CA ARG A 328 -1.25 -28.29 13.33
C ARG A 328 -1.05 -27.55 12.01
N VAL A 329 -1.38 -26.26 11.97
CA VAL A 329 -1.13 -25.44 10.79
C VAL A 329 0.37 -25.21 10.59
N GLU A 330 1.14 -24.98 11.66
CA GLU A 330 2.61 -24.89 11.58
C GLU A 330 3.22 -26.17 11.02
N THR A 331 2.77 -27.34 11.47
CA THR A 331 3.27 -28.63 10.95
C THR A 331 3.06 -28.77 9.44
N ILE A 332 1.90 -28.33 8.92
CA ILE A 332 1.59 -28.38 7.49
C ILE A 332 2.43 -27.34 6.70
N ILE A 333 2.72 -26.18 7.30
CA ILE A 333 3.43 -25.07 6.66
C ILE A 333 4.95 -25.26 6.67
N ASP A 334 5.50 -25.77 7.76
CA ASP A 334 6.95 -25.88 7.95
C ASP A 334 7.58 -26.85 6.95
N GLU A 335 6.82 -27.84 6.46
CA GLU A 335 7.20 -28.69 5.32
C GLU A 335 7.55 -27.90 4.05
N SER A 336 7.06 -26.66 3.91
CA SER A 336 7.24 -25.84 2.72
C SER A 336 8.14 -24.62 2.92
N HIS A 337 8.43 -24.20 4.16
CA HIS A 337 9.11 -22.94 4.61
C HIS A 337 8.64 -21.61 3.98
N ALA A 338 8.34 -21.56 2.69
CA ALA A 338 7.85 -20.45 1.88
C ALA A 338 6.43 -19.95 2.22
N ARG A 339 5.92 -20.26 3.42
CA ARG A 339 4.53 -19.96 3.84
C ARG A 339 4.41 -19.58 5.31
N ARG A 340 5.52 -19.34 6.01
CA ARG A 340 5.46 -19.02 7.44
C ARG A 340 4.59 -17.80 7.72
N SER A 341 4.45 -16.85 6.77
CA SER A 341 3.56 -15.69 6.91
C SER A 341 2.08 -16.03 7.11
N ALA A 342 1.62 -17.23 6.71
CA ALA A 342 0.26 -17.69 6.98
C ALA A 342 0.03 -17.97 8.48
N LEU A 343 1.08 -18.25 9.24
CA LEU A 343 1.00 -18.46 10.70
C LEU A 343 0.67 -17.19 11.47
N LEU A 344 0.84 -16.01 10.84
CA LEU A 344 0.52 -14.73 11.44
C LEU A 344 -0.87 -14.73 12.07
N HIS A 345 -1.89 -15.12 11.31
CA HIS A 345 -3.27 -15.06 11.78
C HIS A 345 -3.43 -15.91 13.05
N TYR A 346 -2.98 -17.17 13.01
CA TYR A 346 -3.08 -18.10 14.13
C TYR A 346 -2.37 -17.60 15.39
N TYR A 347 -1.13 -17.12 15.26
CA TYR A 347 -0.38 -16.60 16.41
C TYR A 347 -0.93 -15.25 16.90
N THR A 348 -1.44 -14.40 16.03
CA THR A 348 -2.05 -13.12 16.46
C THR A 348 -3.32 -13.37 17.27
N GLU A 349 -4.19 -14.27 16.80
CA GLU A 349 -5.39 -14.67 17.54
C GLU A 349 -5.05 -15.35 18.87
N LEU A 350 -4.09 -16.28 18.87
CA LEU A 350 -3.63 -16.93 20.10
C LEU A 350 -3.03 -15.91 21.09
N SER A 351 -2.20 -15.00 20.61
CA SER A 351 -1.61 -13.93 21.41
C SER A 351 -2.68 -13.05 22.04
N TYR A 352 -3.72 -12.70 21.28
CA TYR A 352 -4.85 -11.92 21.78
C TYR A 352 -5.61 -12.66 22.87
N VAL A 353 -5.98 -13.93 22.63
CA VAL A 353 -6.71 -14.75 23.60
C VAL A 353 -5.90 -14.96 24.88
N LEU A 354 -4.59 -15.17 24.79
CA LEU A 354 -3.71 -15.27 25.95
C LEU A 354 -3.67 -13.97 26.76
N HIS A 355 -3.66 -12.82 26.09
CA HIS A 355 -3.64 -11.53 26.77
C HIS A 355 -4.93 -11.27 27.55
N ILE A 356 -6.09 -11.48 26.93
CA ILE A 356 -7.38 -11.29 27.61
C ILE A 356 -7.64 -12.30 28.72
N SER A 357 -6.86 -13.39 28.79
CA SER A 357 -6.92 -14.40 29.86
C SER A 357 -5.80 -14.24 30.90
N ASP A 358 -5.28 -13.03 31.09
CA ASP A 358 -4.23 -12.68 32.06
C ASP A 358 -2.90 -13.44 31.90
N ASN A 359 -2.63 -13.99 30.72
CA ASN A 359 -1.39 -14.71 30.41
C ASN A 359 -0.43 -13.85 29.57
N THR A 360 -0.20 -12.62 30.03
CA THR A 360 0.51 -11.55 29.29
C THR A 360 1.91 -11.95 28.83
N ARG A 361 2.68 -12.68 29.64
CA ARG A 361 4.03 -13.14 29.24
C ARG A 361 3.96 -14.11 28.07
N LYS A 362 3.07 -15.10 28.13
CA LYS A 362 2.87 -16.06 27.05
C LYS A 362 2.30 -15.38 25.80
N ALA A 363 1.44 -14.37 25.96
CA ALA A 363 0.94 -13.54 24.87
C ALA A 363 2.11 -12.85 24.13
N ILE A 364 3.05 -12.23 24.85
CA ILE A 364 4.25 -11.62 24.25
C ILE A 364 5.09 -12.67 23.50
N ASP A 365 5.31 -13.85 24.10
CA ASP A 365 6.07 -14.93 23.47
C ASP A 365 5.42 -15.41 22.17
N VAL A 366 4.09 -15.53 22.13
CA VAL A 366 3.34 -15.90 20.91
C VAL A 366 3.34 -14.77 19.89
N GLY A 367 3.22 -13.50 20.31
CA GLY A 367 3.36 -12.34 19.43
C GLY A 367 4.72 -12.30 18.74
N ILE A 368 5.78 -12.71 19.42
CA ILE A 368 7.12 -12.89 18.83
C ILE A 368 7.12 -13.98 17.76
N LYS A 369 6.50 -15.14 18.02
CA LYS A 369 6.35 -16.17 16.99
C LYS A 369 5.61 -15.65 15.75
N ALA A 370 4.65 -14.75 15.94
CA ALA A 370 3.96 -14.08 14.84
C ALA A 370 4.92 -13.19 14.01
N LEU A 371 5.88 -12.51 14.64
CA LEU A 371 6.93 -11.75 13.92
C LEU A 371 7.92 -12.66 13.19
N GLU A 372 8.33 -13.76 13.82
CA GLU A 372 9.20 -14.77 13.23
C GLU A 372 8.55 -15.41 12.00
N SER A 373 7.21 -15.49 11.98
CA SER A 373 6.43 -15.94 10.83
C SER A 373 6.61 -15.06 9.58
N PHE A 374 6.93 -13.78 9.77
CA PHE A 374 7.26 -12.83 8.71
C PHE A 374 8.77 -12.70 8.43
N GLY A 375 9.57 -13.56 9.07
CA GLY A 375 11.02 -13.56 8.94
C GLY A 375 11.71 -12.45 9.73
N ILE A 376 11.09 -11.91 10.78
CA ILE A 376 11.73 -10.97 11.70
C ILE A 376 12.18 -11.72 12.95
N ASP A 377 13.44 -11.58 13.32
CA ASP A 377 14.00 -12.20 14.53
C ASP A 377 13.43 -11.50 15.77
N GLY A 378 12.51 -12.18 16.46
CA GLY A 378 11.86 -11.62 17.64
C GLY A 378 12.77 -11.53 18.87
N VAL A 379 13.86 -12.29 18.93
CA VAL A 379 14.85 -12.19 20.02
C VAL A 379 15.63 -10.88 19.89
N GLN A 380 16.03 -10.51 18.68
CA GLN A 380 16.62 -9.19 18.42
C GLN A 380 15.56 -8.08 18.51
N GLY A 381 14.32 -8.39 18.13
CA GLY A 381 13.16 -7.51 18.32
C GLY A 381 12.96 -7.07 19.77
N ARG A 382 13.09 -7.99 20.75
CA ARG A 382 13.06 -7.66 22.19
C ARG A 382 14.16 -6.69 22.63
N LYS A 383 15.26 -6.61 21.88
CA LYS A 383 16.37 -5.67 22.09
C LYS A 383 16.21 -4.39 21.26
N GLY A 384 15.08 -4.24 20.58
CA GLY A 384 14.76 -3.09 19.74
C GLY A 384 15.53 -3.06 18.43
N GLN A 385 15.92 -4.21 17.89
CA GLN A 385 16.69 -4.31 16.65
C GLN A 385 15.90 -5.03 15.56
N LEU A 386 15.76 -4.40 14.39
CA LEU A 386 15.20 -5.05 13.22
C LEU A 386 16.26 -5.96 12.57
N VAL A 387 16.17 -7.26 12.84
CA VAL A 387 17.01 -8.28 12.21
C VAL A 387 16.09 -9.25 11.46
N MET A 388 16.43 -9.51 10.20
CA MET A 388 15.69 -10.47 9.38
C MET A 388 16.29 -11.86 9.55
N ILE A 389 15.45 -12.87 9.70
CA ILE A 389 15.85 -14.27 9.77
C ILE A 389 16.41 -14.68 8.39
N PRO A 390 17.67 -15.18 8.32
CA PRO A 390 18.24 -15.62 7.06
C PRO A 390 17.41 -16.75 6.43
N ASN A 391 17.24 -16.72 5.11
CA ASN A 391 16.48 -17.71 4.34
C ASN A 391 14.99 -17.84 4.69
N ALA A 392 14.48 -17.06 5.64
CA ALA A 392 13.04 -16.92 5.83
C ALA A 392 12.44 -16.09 4.69
N GLN A 393 11.20 -16.38 4.35
CA GLN A 393 10.44 -15.48 3.50
C GLN A 393 10.15 -14.19 4.28
N HIS A 394 10.72 -13.09 3.81
CA HIS A 394 10.50 -11.78 4.39
C HIS A 394 9.19 -11.18 3.86
N TYR A 395 8.34 -10.77 4.78
CA TYR A 395 7.07 -10.13 4.45
C TYR A 395 6.91 -8.84 5.25
N MET A 396 7.55 -7.78 4.78
CA MET A 396 7.44 -6.47 5.38
C MET A 396 6.14 -5.79 4.92
N HIS A 397 5.14 -5.73 5.80
CA HIS A 397 3.78 -5.24 5.53
C HIS A 397 3.27 -4.45 6.75
N PHE A 398 2.26 -3.60 6.59
CA PHE A 398 1.64 -2.84 7.70
C PHE A 398 1.18 -3.71 8.87
N LYS A 399 0.81 -4.95 8.58
CA LYS A 399 0.41 -5.93 9.59
C LYS A 399 1.52 -6.29 10.57
N VAL A 400 2.79 -6.14 10.18
CA VAL A 400 3.92 -6.24 11.12
C VAL A 400 3.84 -5.14 12.18
N LEU A 401 3.42 -3.92 11.81
CA LEU A 401 3.24 -2.82 12.75
C LEU A 401 2.12 -3.14 13.76
N GLU A 402 1.03 -3.76 13.31
CA GLU A 402 -0.06 -4.19 14.22
C GLU A 402 0.43 -5.22 15.24
N VAL A 403 1.22 -6.21 14.81
CA VAL A 403 1.80 -7.21 15.75
C VAL A 403 2.70 -6.53 16.78
N ILE A 404 3.59 -5.63 16.35
CA ILE A 404 4.49 -4.92 17.26
C ILE A 404 3.70 -4.01 18.21
N LEU A 405 2.66 -3.33 17.73
CA LEU A 405 1.78 -2.51 18.56
C LEU A 405 1.04 -3.35 19.61
N ASN A 406 0.59 -4.56 19.26
CA ASN A 406 -0.03 -5.48 20.21
C ASN A 406 0.97 -5.91 21.28
N ILE A 407 2.18 -6.34 20.90
CA ILE A 407 3.23 -6.69 21.85
C ILE A 407 3.58 -5.51 22.77
N LEU A 408 3.72 -4.31 22.20
CA LEU A 408 3.98 -3.08 22.93
C LEU A 408 2.87 -2.80 23.97
N SER A 409 1.60 -3.00 23.59
CA SER A 409 0.47 -2.83 24.50
C SER A 409 0.56 -3.76 25.71
N PHE A 410 1.08 -4.98 25.53
CA PHE A 410 1.28 -5.96 26.59
C PHE A 410 2.49 -5.62 27.47
N CYS A 411 3.57 -5.08 26.88
CA CYS A 411 4.79 -4.71 27.59
C CYS A 411 4.59 -3.56 28.60
N PHE A 412 3.55 -2.72 28.46
CA PHE A 412 3.20 -1.72 29.46
C PHE A 412 2.93 -2.33 30.85
N PHE A 413 2.47 -3.58 30.89
CA PHE A 413 2.22 -4.32 32.13
C PHE A 413 3.44 -5.08 32.66
N VAL A 414 4.60 -4.93 32.00
CA VAL A 414 5.80 -5.71 32.28
C VAL A 414 6.96 -4.83 32.73
N SER A 415 7.52 -4.00 31.85
CA SER A 415 8.67 -3.14 32.17
C SER A 415 8.82 -1.98 31.18
N LYS A 416 9.37 -0.86 31.66
CA LYS A 416 9.66 0.31 30.82
C LYS A 416 10.71 0.00 29.74
N GLU A 417 11.71 -0.81 30.07
CA GLU A 417 12.79 -1.19 29.14
C GLU A 417 12.24 -1.97 27.93
N GLU A 418 11.34 -2.93 28.16
CA GLU A 418 10.71 -3.69 27.07
C GLU A 418 9.90 -2.76 26.16
N VAL A 419 9.14 -1.81 26.74
CA VAL A 419 8.40 -0.81 25.95
C VAL A 419 9.35 0.02 25.08
N GLU A 420 10.45 0.54 25.64
CA GLU A 420 11.43 1.33 24.88
C GLU A 420 12.06 0.53 23.72
N ASN A 421 12.34 -0.75 23.93
CA ASN A 421 12.89 -1.61 22.89
C ASN A 421 11.88 -1.88 21.77
N TRP A 422 10.63 -2.23 22.11
CA TRP A 422 9.58 -2.44 21.11
C TRP A 422 9.22 -1.16 20.35
N LEU A 423 9.29 0.03 20.98
CA LEU A 423 9.17 1.32 20.28
C LEU A 423 10.26 1.52 19.22
N LYS A 424 11.52 1.22 19.56
CA LYS A 424 12.65 1.31 18.61
C LYS A 424 12.47 0.37 17.43
N LEU A 425 11.99 -0.85 17.67
CA LEU A 425 11.70 -1.78 16.58
C LEU A 425 10.53 -1.28 15.72
N LEU A 426 9.46 -0.78 16.35
CA LEU A 426 8.30 -0.24 15.65
C LEU A 426 8.69 0.91 14.71
N GLU A 427 9.58 1.82 15.14
CA GLU A 427 10.09 2.92 14.31
C GLU A 427 10.90 2.43 13.11
N GLN A 428 11.76 1.43 13.31
CA GLN A 428 12.54 0.81 12.22
C GLN A 428 11.64 0.12 11.20
N VAL A 429 10.67 -0.66 11.66
CA VAL A 429 9.71 -1.33 10.78
C VAL A 429 8.82 -0.32 10.08
N PHE A 430 8.34 0.71 10.78
CA PHE A 430 7.54 1.80 10.19
C PHE A 430 8.29 2.45 9.03
N THR A 431 9.55 2.82 9.26
CA THR A 431 10.41 3.42 8.24
C THR A 431 10.51 2.54 6.99
N LYS A 432 10.65 1.22 7.16
CA LYS A 432 10.71 0.30 6.02
C LYS A 432 9.34 0.12 5.35
N VAL A 433 8.27 0.01 6.13
CA VAL A 433 6.89 -0.20 5.65
C VAL A 433 6.26 1.05 5.04
N THR A 434 6.87 2.21 5.19
CA THR A 434 6.39 3.44 4.53
C THR A 434 7.36 3.95 3.46
N GLY A 435 8.42 3.19 3.17
CA GLY A 435 9.40 3.60 2.18
C GLY A 435 10.24 4.81 2.60
N GLY A 436 10.42 5.00 3.91
CA GLY A 436 11.10 6.15 4.50
C GLY A 436 10.30 7.45 4.43
N CYS A 437 9.05 7.41 4.02
CA CYS A 437 8.16 8.57 4.03
C CYS A 437 7.12 8.40 5.13
N GLY A 438 7.04 9.33 6.06
CA GLY A 438 6.15 9.17 7.21
C GLY A 438 6.67 9.89 8.43
N ASP A 439 5.75 10.40 9.23
CA ASP A 439 6.03 10.92 10.55
C ASP A 439 5.68 9.84 11.57
N PHE A 440 6.69 9.13 12.08
CA PHE A 440 6.50 8.05 13.05
C PHE A 440 5.80 8.54 14.32
N LYS A 441 6.12 9.76 14.78
CA LYS A 441 5.47 10.34 15.98
C LYS A 441 4.00 10.61 15.72
N TYR A 442 3.67 11.12 14.54
CA TYR A 442 2.29 11.32 14.13
C TYR A 442 1.53 9.98 14.05
N PHE A 443 2.12 8.96 13.41
CA PHE A 443 1.55 7.61 13.34
C PHE A 443 1.29 7.04 14.74
N LEU A 444 2.30 7.06 15.61
CA LEU A 444 2.21 6.50 16.95
C LEU A 444 1.16 7.24 17.78
N LYS A 445 1.17 8.58 17.76
CA LYS A 445 0.16 9.39 18.45
C LYS A 445 -1.25 9.03 18.01
N LYS A 446 -1.50 8.89 16.70
CA LYS A 446 -2.82 8.52 16.17
C LYS A 446 -3.22 7.11 16.60
N ARG A 447 -2.30 6.15 16.59
CA ARG A 447 -2.57 4.79 17.06
C ARG A 447 -2.90 4.73 18.55
N LEU A 448 -2.18 5.49 19.38
CA LEU A 448 -2.47 5.59 20.82
C LEU A 448 -3.84 6.25 21.08
N GLU A 449 -4.18 7.31 20.34
CA GLU A 449 -5.51 7.96 20.40
C GLU A 449 -6.65 6.97 20.08
N ILE A 450 -6.50 6.12 19.07
CA ILE A 450 -7.50 5.11 18.67
C ILE A 450 -7.66 4.01 19.72
N SER A 451 -6.54 3.61 20.33
CA SER A 451 -6.51 2.62 21.41
C SER A 451 -6.96 3.18 22.76
N GLY A 452 -7.29 4.48 22.86
CA GLY A 452 -7.73 5.11 24.10
C GLY A 452 -6.61 5.31 25.12
N VAL A 453 -5.35 5.23 24.70
CA VAL A 453 -4.17 5.42 25.54
C VAL A 453 -3.79 6.91 25.48
N HIS A 454 -4.11 7.66 26.53
CA HIS A 454 -3.96 9.12 26.57
C HIS A 454 -2.74 9.62 27.38
N GLN A 455 -2.22 8.80 28.30
CA GLN A 455 -0.97 9.04 29.03
C GLN A 455 0.19 8.39 28.29
#